data_AF-A0A940C3H8-F1
#
_entry.id   AF-A0A940C3H8-F1
#
_cell.length_a   1.000
_cell.length_b   1.000
_cell.length_c   1.000
_cell.angle_alpha   90.00
_cell.angle_beta   90.00
_cell.angle_gamma   90.00
#
_symmetry.space_group_name_H-M   'P 1'
#
loop_
_entity.id
_entity.type
_entity.pdbx_description
1 polymer ?
#
loop_
_entity_poly.entity_id
_entity_poly.type
_entity_poly.pdbx_seq_one_letter_code
_entity_poly.pdbx_strand_id
1 'polypeptide(L)'
;GVYAIIQYQGRFDDGVHCLWGNQMWYSENKWKGIMFENMAGTIFDGTALLFESLTMDEDVTFAKTAVSDAWKQYYPLAVMAGSDEEFEAAWAALQEAVEDAGIDVYTAYRTENYQYNLKLMAD
;
A
#
# COMPACT_ATOMS: atom_id res chain seq x y z
N GLY A 1 20.96 13.30 0.44
CA GLY A 1 21.25 12.57 1.70
C GLY A 1 19.94 12.10 2.29
N VAL A 2 20.05 11.22 3.28
CA VAL A 2 18.95 10.59 4.04
C VAL A 2 18.56 9.21 3.51
N TYR A 3 19.08 8.22 4.24
CA TYR A 3 18.77 6.81 4.20
C TYR A 3 17.25 6.54 4.10
N ALA A 4 16.83 5.74 3.13
CA ALA A 4 15.51 5.12 3.14
C ALA A 4 15.51 4.03 4.24
N ILE A 5 15.16 4.40 5.47
CA ILE A 5 15.34 3.51 6.63
C ILE A 5 14.38 2.32 6.60
N ILE A 6 13.26 2.34 5.87
CA ILE A 6 12.46 1.12 5.61
C ILE A 6 11.76 1.24 4.25
N GLN A 7 12.36 0.69 3.19
CA GLN A 7 11.56 0.14 2.09
C GLN A 7 11.14 -1.27 2.51
N TYR A 8 9.88 -1.64 2.29
CA TYR A 8 9.43 -3.02 2.44
C TYR A 8 10.30 -3.89 1.52
N GLN A 9 11.15 -4.72 2.12
CA GLN A 9 12.00 -5.67 1.40
C GLN A 9 11.12 -6.89 1.11
N GLY A 10 10.37 -6.80 0.01
CA GLY A 10 9.32 -7.75 -0.33
C GLY A 10 9.80 -9.16 -0.64
N ARG A 11 8.85 -9.97 -1.09
CA ARG A 11 9.11 -11.34 -1.51
C ARG A 11 9.89 -11.35 -2.83
N PHE A 12 10.62 -12.42 -3.09
CA PHE A 12 11.21 -12.72 -4.40
C PHE A 12 10.07 -12.95 -5.40
N ASP A 13 10.39 -12.95 -6.69
CA ASP A 13 9.43 -13.11 -7.78
C ASP A 13 8.57 -14.38 -7.69
N ASP A 14 9.00 -15.35 -6.88
CA ASP A 14 8.28 -16.60 -6.62
C ASP A 14 7.13 -16.48 -5.60
N GLY A 15 6.94 -15.32 -4.97
CA GLY A 15 5.85 -15.11 -4.00
C GLY A 15 5.99 -15.89 -2.68
N VAL A 16 7.04 -16.70 -2.51
CA VAL A 16 7.25 -17.57 -1.35
C VAL A 16 8.43 -17.10 -0.51
N HIS A 17 9.53 -16.74 -1.16
CA HIS A 17 10.79 -16.39 -0.51
C HIS A 17 10.84 -14.89 -0.24
N CYS A 18 11.47 -14.43 0.84
CA CYS A 18 11.67 -13.01 1.14
C CYS A 18 13.13 -12.74 1.54
N LEU A 19 13.56 -11.48 1.41
CA LEU A 19 14.93 -11.08 1.71
C LEU A 19 15.34 -11.31 3.18
N TRP A 20 14.35 -11.45 4.06
CA TRP A 20 14.57 -11.75 5.47
C TRP A 20 14.70 -13.26 5.68
N GLY A 21 15.93 -13.77 5.62
CA GLY A 21 16.22 -15.19 5.85
C GLY A 21 15.58 -15.75 7.13
N ASN A 22 15.45 -14.96 8.20
CA ASN A 22 14.79 -15.38 9.43
C ASN A 22 13.25 -15.60 9.31
N GLN A 23 12.63 -15.17 8.21
CA GLN A 23 11.20 -15.36 7.92
C GLN A 23 10.93 -16.52 6.97
N MET A 24 11.98 -17.00 6.27
CA MET A 24 11.93 -18.09 5.31
C MET A 24 11.54 -19.44 5.91
N TRP A 25 11.99 -19.69 7.14
CA TRP A 25 11.85 -20.96 7.84
C TRP A 25 10.94 -20.83 9.07
N TYR A 26 9.92 -19.97 8.99
CA TYR A 26 8.98 -19.79 10.09
C TYR A 26 8.25 -21.07 10.47
N SER A 27 7.95 -21.92 9.49
CA SER A 27 7.38 -23.25 9.71
C SER A 27 8.33 -24.20 10.45
N GLU A 28 9.64 -23.99 10.36
CA GLU A 28 10.66 -24.83 11.01
C GLU A 28 11.03 -24.32 12.42
N ASN A 29 10.68 -23.08 12.75
CA ASN A 29 10.96 -22.49 14.05
C ASN A 29 9.80 -22.71 15.03
N LYS A 30 9.97 -23.66 15.95
CA LYS A 30 8.98 -24.03 16.98
C LYS A 30 8.40 -22.83 17.75
N TRP A 31 9.22 -21.86 18.13
CA TRP A 31 8.76 -20.71 18.91
C TRP A 31 7.92 -19.75 18.08
N LYS A 32 8.26 -19.62 16.79
CA LYS A 32 7.45 -18.86 15.83
C LYS A 32 6.14 -19.56 15.51
N GLY A 33 6.13 -20.89 15.39
CA GLY A 33 4.90 -21.67 15.25
C GLY A 33 3.91 -21.41 16.39
N ILE A 34 4.36 -21.53 17.64
CA ILE A 34 3.54 -21.22 18.83
C ILE A 34 3.07 -19.77 18.82
N MET A 35 3.92 -18.83 18.40
CA MET A 35 3.55 -17.42 18.28
C MET A 35 2.43 -17.22 17.26
N PHE A 36 2.52 -17.85 16.08
CA PHE A 36 1.50 -17.73 15.03
C PHE A 36 0.18 -18.41 15.41
N GLU A 37 0.22 -19.59 16.03
CA GLU A 37 -0.98 -20.27 16.52
C GLU A 37 -1.73 -19.43 17.57
N ASN A 38 -1.00 -18.88 18.55
CA ASN A 38 -1.61 -18.07 19.62
C ASN A 38 -2.07 -16.69 19.14
N MET A 39 -1.47 -16.18 18.07
CA MET A 39 -1.84 -14.90 17.45
C MET A 39 -2.67 -15.10 16.17
N ALA A 40 -3.26 -16.28 15.99
CA ALA A 40 -4.14 -16.55 14.87
C ALA A 40 -5.31 -15.56 14.87
N GLY A 41 -5.49 -14.86 13.74
CA GLY A 41 -6.53 -13.83 13.59
C GLY A 41 -6.18 -12.45 14.16
N THR A 42 -5.02 -12.27 14.81
CA THR A 42 -4.56 -10.94 15.26
C THR A 42 -3.50 -10.35 14.33
N ILE A 43 -2.83 -11.20 13.55
CA ILE A 43 -1.89 -10.79 12.51
C ILE A 43 -2.60 -10.84 11.16
N PHE A 44 -2.79 -9.67 10.54
CA PHE A 44 -3.25 -9.57 9.16
C PHE A 44 -2.04 -9.43 8.24
N ASP A 45 -1.89 -10.36 7.28
CA ASP A 45 -0.85 -10.25 6.26
C ASP A 45 -1.31 -9.32 5.13
N GLY A 46 -0.83 -8.07 5.17
CA GLY A 46 -1.08 -7.07 4.13
C GLY A 46 -0.17 -7.18 2.90
N THR A 47 0.67 -8.23 2.78
CA THR A 47 1.68 -8.35 1.72
C THR A 47 1.07 -8.15 0.33
N ALA A 48 -0.05 -8.82 0.02
CA ALA A 48 -0.68 -8.70 -1.28
C ALA A 48 -1.09 -7.25 -1.62
N LEU A 49 -1.52 -6.47 -0.63
CA LEU A 49 -1.95 -5.08 -0.80
C LEU A 49 -0.77 -4.13 -0.97
N LEU A 50 0.34 -4.39 -0.28
CA LEU A 50 1.46 -3.46 -0.14
C LEU A 50 2.52 -3.65 -1.22
N PHE A 51 2.72 -4.87 -1.72
CA PHE A 51 3.79 -5.16 -2.65
C PHE A 51 3.43 -4.74 -4.08
N GLU A 52 4.29 -3.97 -4.75
CA GLU A 52 4.14 -3.58 -6.15
C GLU A 52 4.92 -4.59 -7.02
N SER A 53 4.23 -5.63 -7.52
CA SER A 53 4.80 -6.67 -8.38
C SER A 53 4.72 -6.30 -9.85
N LEU A 54 3.68 -5.59 -10.26
CA LEU A 54 3.53 -5.12 -11.62
C LEU A 54 4.45 -3.91 -11.86
N THR A 55 4.89 -3.75 -13.10
CA THR A 55 5.62 -2.54 -13.49
C THR A 55 4.63 -1.41 -13.71
N MET A 56 4.91 -0.22 -13.18
CA MET A 56 4.16 0.99 -13.49
C MET A 56 4.60 1.50 -14.86
N ASP A 57 3.63 1.72 -15.75
CA ASP A 57 3.90 2.52 -16.94
C ASP A 57 4.01 4.01 -16.60
N GLU A 58 4.29 4.82 -17.62
CA GLU A 58 4.50 6.25 -17.48
C GLU A 58 3.24 6.98 -16.99
N ASP A 59 2.05 6.61 -17.51
CA ASP A 59 0.77 7.20 -17.13
C ASP A 59 0.43 6.91 -15.66
N VAL A 60 0.65 5.66 -15.20
CA VAL A 60 0.49 5.26 -13.80
C VAL A 60 1.48 6.00 -12.90
N THR A 61 2.73 6.17 -13.34
CA THR A 61 3.77 6.88 -12.57
C THR A 61 3.43 8.36 -12.40
N PHE A 62 2.94 9.01 -13.45
CA PHE A 62 2.48 10.39 -13.38
C PHE A 62 1.23 10.53 -12.51
N ALA A 63 0.23 9.67 -12.68
CA ALA A 63 -0.97 9.67 -11.84
C ALA A 63 -0.64 9.46 -10.35
N LYS A 64 0.21 8.48 -10.02
CA LYS A 64 0.69 8.24 -8.64
C LYS A 64 1.31 9.50 -8.02
N THR A 65 2.13 10.20 -8.79
CA THR A 65 2.83 11.41 -8.33
C THR A 65 1.85 12.56 -8.14
N ALA A 66 1.02 12.84 -9.14
CA ALA A 66 0.01 13.90 -9.10
C ALA A 66 -1.00 13.69 -7.96
N VAL A 67 -1.50 12.47 -7.78
CA VAL A 67 -2.41 12.12 -6.67
C VAL A 67 -1.72 12.28 -5.31
N SER A 68 -0.44 11.88 -5.19
CA SER A 68 0.33 12.06 -3.95
C SER A 68 0.47 13.54 -3.59
N ASP A 69 0.68 14.39 -4.59
CA ASP A 69 0.86 15.82 -4.38
C ASP A 69 -0.47 16.53 -4.08
N ALA A 70 -1.54 16.21 -4.82
CA ALA A 70 -2.89 16.66 -4.52
C ALA A 70 -3.30 16.27 -3.08
N TRP A 71 -3.06 15.02 -2.69
CA TRP A 71 -3.34 14.57 -1.33
C TRP A 71 -2.58 15.40 -0.28
N LYS A 72 -1.26 15.57 -0.43
CA LYS A 72 -0.45 16.35 0.53
C LYS A 72 -0.89 17.81 0.62
N GLN A 73 -1.37 18.38 -0.48
CA GLN A 73 -1.82 19.76 -0.54
C GLN A 73 -3.18 19.96 0.13
N TYR A 74 -4.15 19.10 -0.15
CA TYR A 74 -5.54 19.33 0.24
C TYR A 74 -5.96 18.58 1.52
N TYR A 75 -5.38 17.42 1.83
CA TYR A 75 -5.72 16.66 3.04
C TYR A 75 -5.56 17.46 4.34
N PRO A 76 -4.48 18.24 4.56
CA PRO A 76 -4.36 19.05 5.77
C PRO A 76 -5.49 20.07 5.92
N LEU A 77 -6.04 20.60 4.82
CA LEU A 77 -7.12 21.58 4.86
C LEU A 77 -8.41 20.95 5.39
N ALA A 78 -8.73 19.72 4.95
CA ALA A 78 -9.86 18.98 5.48
C ALA A 78 -9.67 18.65 6.98
N VAL A 79 -8.49 18.17 7.37
CA VAL A 79 -8.22 17.80 8.79
C VAL A 79 -8.23 19.00 9.73
N MET A 80 -7.81 20.18 9.25
CA MET A 80 -7.73 21.39 10.06
C MET A 80 -9.00 22.26 10.01
N ALA A 81 -10.05 21.82 9.32
CA ALA A 81 -11.31 22.55 9.25
C ALA A 81 -11.88 22.81 10.65
N GLY A 82 -12.35 24.03 10.89
CA GLY A 82 -12.86 24.47 12.20
C GLY A 82 -14.37 24.23 12.37
N SER A 83 -15.05 23.81 11.31
CA SER A 83 -16.49 23.55 11.27
C SER A 83 -16.81 22.48 10.24
N ASP A 84 -18.02 21.91 10.34
CA ASP A 84 -18.52 20.92 9.39
C ASP A 84 -18.64 21.53 7.99
N GLU A 85 -19.11 22.77 7.84
CA GLU A 85 -19.20 23.42 6.54
C GLU A 85 -17.82 23.65 5.89
N GLU A 86 -16.82 24.04 6.66
CA GLU A 86 -15.44 24.17 6.17
C GLU A 86 -14.85 22.81 5.79
N PHE A 87 -15.17 21.76 6.55
CA PHE A 87 -14.74 20.40 6.26
C PHE A 87 -15.32 19.92 4.93
N GLU A 88 -16.63 20.04 4.72
CA GLU A 88 -17.30 19.58 3.50
C GLU A 88 -16.75 20.31 2.26
N ALA A 89 -16.49 21.62 2.36
CA ALA A 89 -15.88 22.37 1.27
C ALA A 89 -14.44 21.91 0.97
N ALA A 90 -13.62 21.71 2.01
CA ALA A 90 -12.24 21.22 1.85
C ALA A 90 -12.18 19.76 1.37
N TRP A 91 -13.13 18.94 1.79
CA TRP A 91 -13.26 17.55 1.37
C TRP A 91 -13.66 17.45 -0.10
N ALA A 92 -14.66 18.20 -0.54
CA ALA A 92 -15.05 18.26 -1.95
C ALA A 92 -13.89 18.73 -2.84
N ALA A 93 -13.13 19.74 -2.39
CA ALA A 93 -11.95 20.21 -3.12
C ALA A 93 -10.83 19.16 -3.19
N LEU A 94 -10.63 18.37 -2.12
CA LEU A 94 -9.69 17.24 -2.15
C LEU A 94 -10.13 16.18 -3.15
N GLN A 95 -11.42 15.81 -3.17
CA GLN A 95 -11.97 14.82 -4.10
C GLN A 95 -11.76 15.26 -5.55
N GLU A 96 -12.15 16.49 -5.89
CA GLU A 96 -11.95 17.06 -7.23
C GLU A 96 -10.46 17.06 -7.61
N ALA A 97 -9.57 17.49 -6.70
CA ALA A 97 -8.14 17.54 -6.97
C ALA A 97 -7.52 16.16 -7.24
N VAL A 98 -7.97 15.09 -6.55
CA VAL A 98 -7.47 13.74 -6.81
C VAL A 98 -8.09 13.11 -8.05
N GLU A 99 -9.34 13.43 -8.37
CA GLU A 99 -10.01 13.04 -9.61
C GLU A 99 -9.28 13.64 -10.82
N ASP A 100 -9.03 14.95 -10.81
CA ASP A 100 -8.26 15.65 -11.85
C ASP A 100 -6.82 15.14 -11.97
N ALA A 101 -6.22 14.70 -10.86
CA ALA A 101 -4.90 14.09 -10.84
C ALA A 101 -4.85 12.64 -11.39
N GLY A 102 -6.00 12.07 -11.76
CA GLY A 102 -6.09 10.73 -12.35
C GLY A 102 -6.08 9.60 -11.31
N ILE A 103 -6.73 9.78 -10.16
CA ILE A 103 -6.83 8.73 -9.13
C ILE A 103 -7.40 7.40 -9.66
N ASP A 104 -8.26 7.44 -10.67
CA ASP A 104 -8.81 6.23 -11.30
C ASP A 104 -7.74 5.38 -11.99
N VAL A 105 -6.80 6.02 -12.70
CA VAL A 105 -5.67 5.34 -13.35
C VAL A 105 -4.83 4.61 -12.31
N TYR A 106 -4.48 5.30 -11.24
CA TYR A 106 -3.69 4.71 -10.17
C TYR A 106 -4.45 3.63 -9.40
N THR A 107 -5.75 3.81 -9.18
CA THR A 107 -6.62 2.83 -8.50
C THR A 107 -6.78 1.55 -9.30
N ALA A 108 -6.93 1.66 -10.62
CA ALA A 108 -7.00 0.51 -11.52
C ALA A 108 -5.71 -0.33 -11.44
N TYR A 109 -4.55 0.32 -11.56
CA TYR A 109 -3.26 -0.33 -11.38
C TYR A 109 -3.12 -1.02 -10.02
N ARG A 110 -3.45 -0.34 -8.92
CA ARG A 110 -3.36 -0.90 -7.55
C ARG A 110 -4.27 -2.12 -7.38
N THR A 111 -5.45 -2.08 -7.99
CA THR A 111 -6.41 -3.19 -7.98
C THR A 111 -5.89 -4.40 -8.74
N GLU A 112 -5.37 -4.19 -9.96
CA GLU A 112 -4.78 -5.26 -10.77
C GLU A 112 -3.60 -5.91 -10.06
N ASN A 113 -2.69 -5.08 -9.54
CA ASN A 113 -1.53 -5.54 -8.80
C ASN A 113 -1.91 -6.32 -7.54
N TYR A 114 -2.93 -5.88 -6.79
CA TYR A 114 -3.44 -6.61 -5.62
C TYR A 114 -3.99 -7.99 -6.03
N GLN A 115 -4.79 -8.06 -7.09
CA GLN A 115 -5.33 -9.33 -7.60
C GLN A 115 -4.24 -10.26 -8.12
N TYR A 116 -3.20 -9.71 -8.75
CA TYR A 116 -2.02 -10.47 -9.18
C TYR A 116 -1.30 -11.10 -7.98
N ASN A 117 -1.06 -10.31 -6.93
CA ASN A 117 -0.40 -10.80 -5.72
C ASN A 117 -1.23 -11.86 -4.97
N LEU A 118 -2.55 -11.69 -4.90
CA LEU A 118 -3.43 -12.70 -4.29
C LEU A 118 -3.31 -14.06 -5.00
N LYS A 119 -3.12 -14.06 -6.33
CA LYS A 119 -2.93 -15.30 -7.11
C LYS A 119 -1.57 -15.94 -6.79
N LEU A 120 -0.50 -15.15 -6.74
CA LEU A 120 0.84 -15.66 -6.39
C LEU A 120 0.90 -16.27 -4.99
N MET A 121 0.08 -15.78 -4.05
CA MET A 121 0.05 -16.24 -2.66
C MET A 121 -0.97 -17.36 -2.40
N ALA A 122 -1.77 -17.74 -3.40
CA ALA A 122 -2.76 -18.81 -3.28
C ALA A 122 -2.18 -20.20 -3.56
N ASP A 123 -0.98 -20.25 -4.14
CA ASP A 123 -0.20 -21.46 -4.43
C ASP A 123 0.78 -21.80 -3.29
#